data_AF-A0A954J9S1-F1
#
_entry.id   AF-A0A954J9S1-F1
#
_cell.length_a   1.000
_cell.length_b   1.000
_cell.length_c   1.000
_cell.angle_alpha   90.00
_cell.angle_beta   90.00
_cell.angle_gamma   90.00
#
_symmetry.space_group_name_H-M   'P 1'
#
loop_
_entity.id
_entity.type
_entity.pdbx_description
1 polymer ?
#
loop_
_entity_poly.entity_id
_entity_poly.type
_entity_poly.pdbx_seq_one_letter_code
_entity_poly.pdbx_strand_id
1 'polypeptide(L)'
;MAITVEPAWDNETIGRESHDLRYTIRGTDDGAEAYAELLANSPTSYAGLIRQNATVDRLAEEAWEGSVRYGTTEPPQLGDLTVSFDTSGGTQHITQSLGTVGAYAAGGGTPPLYQGAIGVTRDGVEGVDITIPQYAFTETHFSPAAAVTEAYKLNLFHLTGRTNGATFRGFAAGAVLFLGASGSRRGLDLWEINYRFVASPNVAGLTVGSITGINKGGWDYLWVRYEDVEDLAAQVIAKRPVAVYVERVYPVGDFSLLGI
;
A
#
# COMPACT_ATOMS: atom_id res chain seq x y z
N MET A 1 -3.52 -7.88 -53.07
CA MET A 1 -4.17 -6.65 -53.57
C MET A 1 -3.75 -5.49 -52.67
N ALA A 2 -3.91 -4.24 -53.08
CA ALA A 2 -3.64 -3.12 -52.16
C ALA A 2 -4.75 -3.10 -51.11
N ILE A 3 -4.40 -3.14 -49.82
CA ILE A 3 -5.35 -3.00 -48.73
C ILE A 3 -5.79 -1.54 -48.69
N THR A 4 -7.10 -1.30 -48.68
CA THR A 4 -7.66 0.05 -48.57
C THR A 4 -8.38 0.21 -47.24
N VAL A 5 -8.07 1.31 -46.54
CA VAL A 5 -8.74 1.70 -45.29
C VAL A 5 -9.47 3.01 -45.54
N GLU A 6 -10.79 2.95 -45.48
CA GLU A 6 -11.65 4.10 -45.73
C GLU A 6 -12.51 4.38 -44.48
N PRO A 7 -12.76 5.65 -44.12
CA PRO A 7 -13.72 5.95 -43.07
C PRO A 7 -15.10 5.43 -43.47
N ALA A 8 -15.81 4.80 -42.54
CA ALA A 8 -17.17 4.32 -42.78
C ALA A 8 -18.12 5.50 -43.09
N TRP A 9 -19.27 5.25 -43.71
CA TRP A 9 -20.26 6.31 -43.94
C TRP A 9 -20.79 6.87 -42.60
N ASP A 10 -21.00 6.00 -41.60
CA ASP A 10 -21.28 6.39 -40.21
C ASP A 10 -19.98 6.31 -39.39
N ASN A 11 -18.99 7.14 -39.76
CA ASN A 11 -17.63 7.05 -39.22
C ASN A 11 -17.44 7.64 -37.83
N GLU A 12 -18.38 8.40 -37.28
CA GLU A 12 -18.10 9.18 -36.07
C GLU A 12 -19.25 9.18 -35.07
N THR A 13 -18.97 8.64 -33.88
CA THR A 13 -19.82 8.86 -32.70
C THR A 13 -19.11 9.82 -31.76
N ILE A 14 -19.67 11.02 -31.59
CA ILE A 14 -19.08 12.10 -30.79
C ILE A 14 -19.70 12.11 -29.39
N GLY A 15 -18.88 11.87 -28.37
CA GLY A 15 -19.20 12.08 -26.96
C GLY A 15 -18.37 13.23 -26.37
N ARG A 16 -18.81 13.80 -25.24
CA ARG A 16 -18.14 14.95 -24.58
C ARG A 16 -16.70 14.66 -24.15
N GLU A 17 -16.37 13.40 -23.85
CA GLU A 17 -15.06 12.96 -23.32
C GLU A 17 -14.51 11.72 -24.07
N SER A 18 -15.19 11.29 -25.13
CA SER A 18 -14.79 10.14 -25.95
C SER A 18 -15.31 10.26 -27.37
N HIS A 19 -14.49 9.90 -28.35
CA HIS A 19 -14.90 9.81 -29.76
C HIS A 19 -14.65 8.39 -30.26
N ASP A 20 -15.61 7.80 -30.98
CA ASP A 20 -15.42 6.53 -31.66
C ASP A 20 -15.40 6.77 -33.17
N LEU A 21 -14.32 6.31 -33.82
CA LEU A 21 -14.15 6.33 -35.27
C LEU A 21 -14.30 4.95 -35.88
N ARG A 22 -15.12 4.83 -36.94
CA ARG A 22 -15.31 3.59 -37.69
C ARG A 22 -14.67 3.65 -39.07
N TYR A 23 -14.04 2.54 -39.46
CA TYR A 23 -13.32 2.35 -40.70
C TYR A 23 -13.80 1.07 -41.39
N THR A 24 -13.82 1.08 -42.71
CA THR A 24 -13.97 -0.11 -43.54
C THR A 24 -12.63 -0.46 -44.15
N ILE A 25 -12.15 -1.66 -43.90
CA ILE A 25 -10.87 -2.18 -44.40
C ILE A 25 -11.20 -3.23 -45.46
N ARG A 26 -10.60 -3.14 -46.65
CA ARG A 26 -10.83 -4.07 -47.77
C ARG A 26 -9.53 -4.57 -48.36
N GLY A 27 -9.55 -5.76 -48.94
CA GLY A 27 -8.43 -6.33 -49.70
C GLY A 27 -7.50 -7.24 -48.91
N THR A 28 -7.91 -7.67 -47.72
CA THR A 28 -7.25 -8.72 -46.92
C THR A 28 -8.29 -9.60 -46.22
N ASP A 29 -8.04 -10.91 -46.20
CA ASP A 29 -8.82 -11.91 -45.47
C ASP A 29 -8.21 -12.25 -44.09
N ASP A 30 -7.04 -11.66 -43.78
CA ASP A 30 -6.29 -11.78 -42.53
C ASP A 30 -6.64 -10.64 -41.55
N GLY A 31 -7.17 -11.01 -40.38
CA GLY A 31 -7.54 -10.05 -39.34
C GLY A 31 -6.33 -9.35 -38.70
N ALA A 32 -5.15 -9.97 -38.71
CA ALA A 32 -3.93 -9.35 -38.19
C ALA A 32 -3.42 -8.25 -39.13
N GLU A 33 -3.46 -8.48 -40.44
CA GLU A 33 -3.14 -7.46 -41.45
C GLU A 33 -4.17 -6.33 -41.42
N ALA A 34 -5.46 -6.66 -41.33
CA ALA A 34 -6.53 -5.65 -41.19
C ALA A 34 -6.34 -4.77 -39.96
N TYR A 35 -5.97 -5.36 -38.81
CA TYR A 35 -5.70 -4.62 -37.58
C TYR A 35 -4.46 -3.71 -37.70
N ALA A 36 -3.37 -4.20 -38.31
CA ALA A 36 -2.17 -3.40 -38.52
C ALA A 36 -2.44 -2.19 -39.42
N GLU A 37 -3.20 -2.40 -40.51
CA GLU A 37 -3.60 -1.34 -41.44
C GLU A 37 -4.56 -0.34 -40.79
N LEU A 38 -5.48 -0.78 -39.91
CA LEU A 38 -6.32 0.11 -39.11
C LEU A 38 -5.49 1.05 -38.22
N LEU A 39 -4.45 0.53 -37.56
CA LEU A 39 -3.58 1.34 -36.70
C LEU A 39 -2.70 2.31 -37.49
N ALA A 40 -2.28 1.92 -38.70
CA ALA A 40 -1.49 2.75 -39.59
C ALA A 40 -2.31 3.91 -40.19
N ASN A 41 -3.60 3.67 -40.45
CA ASN A 41 -4.50 4.64 -41.09
C ASN A 41 -5.41 5.39 -40.11
N SER A 42 -5.32 5.11 -38.79
CA SER A 42 -6.01 5.88 -37.74
C SER A 42 -5.04 6.79 -36.99
N PRO A 43 -5.39 8.07 -36.73
CA PRO A 43 -4.55 8.98 -35.96
C PRO A 43 -4.28 8.46 -34.53
N THR A 44 -3.11 8.75 -33.98
CA THR A 44 -2.82 8.51 -32.55
C THR A 44 -3.56 9.49 -31.64
N SER A 45 -3.95 10.65 -32.16
CA SER A 45 -4.76 11.67 -31.50
C SER A 45 -5.85 12.20 -32.42
N TYR A 46 -7.06 12.39 -31.90
CA TYR A 46 -8.20 12.92 -32.63
C TYR A 46 -8.99 13.88 -31.73
N ALA A 47 -9.28 15.10 -32.20
CA ALA A 47 -10.02 16.13 -31.44
C ALA A 47 -9.50 16.42 -30.01
N GLY A 48 -8.19 16.27 -29.77
CA GLY A 48 -7.57 16.46 -28.45
C GLY A 48 -7.67 15.23 -27.52
N LEU A 49 -8.20 14.12 -28.00
CA LEU A 49 -8.29 12.83 -27.31
C LEU A 49 -7.28 11.83 -27.89
N ILE A 50 -6.77 10.93 -27.05
CA ILE A 50 -5.76 9.93 -27.45
C ILE A 50 -6.45 8.60 -27.74
N ARG A 51 -5.95 7.87 -28.75
CA ARG A 51 -6.44 6.53 -29.12
C ARG A 51 -6.29 5.55 -27.94
N GLN A 52 -7.40 5.10 -27.37
CA GLN A 52 -7.47 4.21 -26.21
C GLN A 52 -7.55 2.73 -26.60
N ASN A 53 -8.31 2.43 -27.66
CA ASN A 53 -8.53 1.06 -28.11
C ASN A 53 -8.80 1.03 -29.62
N ALA A 54 -8.46 -0.08 -30.27
CA ALA A 54 -8.84 -0.38 -31.64
C ALA A 54 -9.28 -1.84 -31.71
N THR A 55 -10.32 -2.13 -32.48
CA THR A 55 -10.83 -3.48 -32.75
C THR A 55 -11.15 -3.63 -34.23
N VAL A 56 -11.08 -4.86 -34.73
CA VAL A 56 -11.53 -5.22 -36.09
C VAL A 56 -12.49 -6.39 -36.00
N ASP A 57 -13.61 -6.27 -36.70
CA ASP A 57 -14.66 -7.29 -36.80
C ASP A 57 -14.83 -7.69 -38.25
N ARG A 58 -14.98 -9.00 -38.52
CA ARG A 58 -15.04 -9.50 -39.90
C ARG A 58 -16.38 -9.14 -40.54
N LEU A 59 -16.34 -8.45 -41.67
CA LEU A 59 -17.54 -8.00 -42.40
C LEU A 59 -17.82 -8.87 -43.64
N ALA A 60 -16.77 -9.25 -44.37
CA ALA A 60 -16.85 -10.15 -45.52
C ALA A 60 -15.53 -10.95 -45.68
N GLU A 61 -15.42 -11.73 -46.77
CA GLU A 61 -14.25 -12.58 -47.03
C GLU A 61 -12.93 -11.80 -47.08
N GLU A 62 -12.93 -10.63 -47.73
CA GLU A 62 -11.79 -9.71 -47.82
C GLU A 62 -12.13 -8.32 -47.26
N ALA A 63 -13.06 -8.23 -46.29
CA ALA A 63 -13.45 -6.96 -45.69
C ALA A 63 -13.68 -7.03 -44.19
N TRP A 64 -13.29 -5.97 -43.49
CA TRP A 64 -13.36 -5.83 -42.04
C TRP A 64 -13.93 -4.46 -41.66
N GLU A 65 -14.67 -4.42 -40.55
CA GLU A 65 -15.08 -3.18 -39.89
C GLU A 65 -14.10 -2.90 -38.74
N GLY A 66 -13.39 -1.78 -38.80
CA GLY A 66 -12.49 -1.32 -37.75
C GLY A 66 -13.17 -0.27 -36.87
N SER A 67 -13.10 -0.43 -35.56
CA SER A 67 -13.56 0.58 -34.58
C SER A 67 -12.40 1.08 -33.74
N VAL A 68 -12.24 2.40 -33.62
CA VAL A 68 -11.17 3.04 -32.87
C VAL A 68 -11.77 4.01 -31.86
N ARG A 69 -11.52 3.78 -30.57
CA ARG A 69 -12.01 4.62 -29.47
C ARG A 69 -10.93 5.59 -29.01
N TYR A 70 -11.29 6.86 -28.88
CA TYR A 70 -10.48 7.95 -28.36
C TYR A 70 -11.07 8.46 -27.05
N GLY A 71 -10.22 8.80 -26.08
CA GLY A 71 -10.65 9.29 -24.77
C GLY A 71 -9.55 10.08 -24.06
N THR A 72 -9.93 10.72 -22.95
CA THR A 72 -9.02 11.49 -22.09
C THR A 72 -8.27 10.57 -21.12
N THR A 73 -7.21 9.93 -21.58
CA THR A 73 -6.21 9.36 -20.67
C THR A 73 -4.86 9.48 -21.36
N GLU A 74 -3.98 10.29 -20.79
CA GLU A 74 -2.57 10.21 -21.13
C GLU A 74 -2.07 8.83 -20.69
N PRO A 75 -1.57 7.97 -21.60
CA PRO A 75 -1.02 6.69 -21.20
C PRO A 75 0.14 6.95 -20.22
N PRO A 76 0.23 6.21 -19.12
CA PRO A 76 1.25 6.43 -18.11
C PRO A 76 2.63 6.36 -18.75
N GLN A 77 3.44 7.38 -18.48
CA GLN A 77 4.77 7.52 -19.02
C GLN A 77 5.79 6.84 -18.09
N LEU A 78 6.95 6.53 -18.65
CA LEU A 78 8.06 6.00 -17.87
C LEU A 78 8.45 7.02 -16.79
N GLY A 79 8.44 6.58 -15.52
CA GLY A 79 8.75 7.45 -14.39
C GLY A 79 7.53 8.16 -13.77
N ASP A 80 6.32 7.92 -14.29
CA ASP A 80 5.10 8.35 -13.61
C ASP A 80 5.01 7.70 -12.22
N LEU A 81 4.54 8.50 -11.27
CA LEU A 81 4.39 8.11 -9.87
C LEU A 81 2.99 8.51 -9.39
N THR A 82 2.23 7.52 -8.94
CA THR A 82 0.98 7.76 -8.21
C THR A 82 1.18 7.40 -6.75
N VAL A 83 0.87 8.32 -5.83
CA VAL A 83 0.97 8.08 -4.38
C VAL A 83 -0.42 8.18 -3.76
N SER A 84 -0.76 7.19 -2.95
CA SER A 84 -1.94 7.20 -2.08
C SER A 84 -1.49 7.03 -0.64
N PHE A 85 -2.15 7.70 0.30
CA PHE A 85 -1.82 7.61 1.72
C PHE A 85 -3.07 7.58 2.60
N ASP A 86 -2.92 6.98 3.77
CA ASP A 86 -3.93 6.85 4.81
C ASP A 86 -3.26 7.04 6.19
N THR A 87 -3.90 7.86 7.03
CA THR A 87 -3.46 8.24 8.38
C THR A 87 -4.50 7.90 9.45
N SER A 88 -5.53 7.13 9.10
CA SER A 88 -6.62 6.71 9.99
C SER A 88 -6.15 5.91 11.22
N GLY A 89 -4.88 5.50 11.23
CA GLY A 89 -4.22 4.85 12.35
C GLY A 89 -4.43 3.34 12.39
N GLY A 90 -3.70 2.67 13.27
CA GLY A 90 -3.79 1.23 13.50
C GLY A 90 -4.43 0.94 14.85
N THR A 91 -4.95 -0.27 15.05
CA THR A 91 -5.39 -0.73 16.37
C THR A 91 -4.25 -1.47 17.07
N GLN A 92 -3.96 -1.11 18.31
CA GLN A 92 -3.02 -1.83 19.16
C GLN A 92 -3.63 -2.14 20.53
N HIS A 93 -3.49 -3.38 20.96
CA HIS A 93 -3.80 -3.79 22.32
C HIS A 93 -2.69 -3.37 23.28
N ILE A 94 -3.03 -2.65 24.34
CA ILE A 94 -2.09 -2.19 25.37
C ILE A 94 -2.53 -2.65 26.76
N THR A 95 -1.57 -3.11 27.56
CA THR A 95 -1.81 -3.49 28.97
C THR A 95 -1.39 -2.39 29.95
N GLN A 96 -0.81 -1.31 29.43
CA GLN A 96 -0.17 -0.26 30.20
C GLN A 96 -0.56 1.12 29.69
N SER A 97 -0.97 2.01 30.58
CA SER A 97 -1.29 3.40 30.27
C SER A 97 -0.05 4.28 30.16
N LEU A 98 -0.21 5.43 29.50
CA LEU A 98 0.79 6.52 29.54
C LEU A 98 0.88 7.16 30.92
N GLY A 99 -0.15 7.02 31.75
CA GLY A 99 -0.24 7.55 33.10
C GLY A 99 -1.66 7.43 33.65
N THR A 100 -1.78 7.33 34.98
CA THR A 100 -3.08 7.36 35.66
C THR A 100 -3.51 8.82 35.86
N VAL A 101 -4.55 9.26 35.16
CA VAL A 101 -5.07 10.64 35.25
C VAL A 101 -5.84 10.89 36.56
N GLY A 102 -6.45 9.85 37.12
CA GLY A 102 -7.11 9.92 38.42
C GLY A 102 -7.46 8.53 38.94
N ALA A 103 -7.54 8.41 40.26
CA ALA A 103 -7.95 7.19 40.95
C ALA A 103 -8.83 7.56 42.15
N TYR A 104 -9.93 6.84 42.32
CA TYR A 104 -10.94 7.14 43.34
C TYR A 104 -11.35 5.84 44.04
N ALA A 105 -11.41 5.85 45.37
CA ALA A 105 -11.86 4.70 46.16
C ALA A 105 -13.15 5.03 46.91
N ALA A 106 -13.96 4.00 47.16
CA ALA A 106 -15.19 4.13 47.95
C ALA A 106 -14.87 4.49 49.41
N GLY A 107 -15.74 5.28 50.04
CA GLY A 107 -15.64 5.59 51.47
C GLY A 107 -14.42 6.40 51.91
N GLY A 108 -13.72 7.08 50.98
CA GLY A 108 -12.51 7.85 51.29
C GLY A 108 -11.26 6.98 51.52
N GLY A 109 -11.29 5.71 51.13
CA GLY A 109 -10.11 4.85 51.16
C GLY A 109 -9.02 5.27 50.18
N THR A 110 -7.89 4.56 50.21
CA THR A 110 -6.79 4.75 49.26
C THR A 110 -6.96 3.76 48.09
N PRO A 111 -7.06 4.22 46.83
CA PRO A 111 -7.13 3.31 45.68
C PRO A 111 -5.80 2.54 45.52
N PRO A 112 -5.83 1.24 45.17
CA PRO A 112 -4.61 0.46 44.96
C PRO A 112 -3.74 1.01 43.82
N LEU A 113 -2.43 0.99 44.01
CA LEU A 113 -1.47 1.44 43.01
C LEU A 113 -1.07 0.31 42.07
N TYR A 114 -1.73 0.26 40.91
CA TYR A 114 -1.42 -0.68 39.82
C TYR A 114 -0.30 -0.21 38.87
N GLN A 115 0.32 0.94 39.17
CA GLN A 115 1.39 1.55 38.37
C GLN A 115 1.07 1.65 36.87
N GLY A 116 -0.17 1.98 36.52
CA GLY A 116 -0.62 2.18 35.14
C GLY A 116 -1.05 0.91 34.38
N ALA A 117 -1.08 -0.26 35.02
CA ALA A 117 -1.70 -1.45 34.44
C ALA A 117 -3.20 -1.19 34.17
N ILE A 118 -3.69 -1.59 32.99
CA ILE A 118 -5.06 -1.36 32.54
C ILE A 118 -5.86 -2.67 32.64
N GLY A 119 -7.08 -2.62 33.18
CA GLY A 119 -7.95 -3.80 33.25
C GLY A 119 -7.39 -4.89 34.18
N VAL A 120 -6.88 -4.51 35.35
CA VAL A 120 -6.36 -5.48 36.33
C VAL A 120 -7.50 -6.31 36.91
N THR A 121 -7.35 -7.63 36.83
CA THR A 121 -8.26 -8.62 37.44
C THR A 121 -7.52 -9.43 38.49
N ARG A 122 -8.23 -10.35 39.16
CA ARG A 122 -7.60 -11.30 40.10
C ARG A 122 -6.53 -12.15 39.41
N ASP A 123 -6.81 -12.56 38.18
CA ASP A 123 -6.01 -13.56 37.47
C ASP A 123 -4.98 -12.94 36.53
N GLY A 124 -5.11 -11.65 36.17
CA GLY A 124 -4.16 -11.01 35.25
C GLY A 124 -4.43 -9.53 34.95
N VAL A 125 -3.95 -9.08 33.80
CA VAL A 125 -4.11 -7.73 33.27
C VAL A 125 -4.71 -7.85 31.87
N GLU A 126 -5.92 -7.35 31.68
CA GLU A 126 -6.68 -7.53 30.43
C GLU A 126 -6.35 -6.50 29.36
N GLY A 127 -5.90 -5.30 29.74
CA GLY A 127 -5.60 -4.24 28.79
C GLY A 127 -6.82 -3.66 28.07
N VAL A 128 -6.55 -2.91 27.00
CA VAL A 128 -7.56 -2.28 26.13
C VAL A 128 -6.96 -2.04 24.74
N ASP A 129 -7.80 -2.05 23.71
CA ASP A 129 -7.43 -1.66 22.35
C ASP A 129 -7.52 -0.14 22.17
N ILE A 130 -6.48 0.45 21.58
CA ILE A 130 -6.44 1.87 21.24
C ILE A 130 -6.06 2.08 19.77
N THR A 131 -6.42 3.25 19.23
CA THR A 131 -5.89 3.71 17.96
C THR A 131 -4.49 4.31 18.16
N ILE A 132 -3.51 3.79 17.41
CA ILE A 132 -2.13 4.27 17.37
C ILE A 132 -1.84 4.97 16.03
N PRO A 133 -0.92 5.96 16.01
CA PRO A 133 -0.47 6.56 14.77
C PRO A 133 0.18 5.50 13.86
N GLN A 134 -0.45 5.25 12.72
CA GLN A 134 0.03 4.37 11.68
C GLN A 134 -0.20 5.06 10.34
N TYR A 135 0.81 5.10 9.50
CA TYR A 135 0.77 5.74 8.18
C TYR A 135 0.87 4.67 7.11
N ALA A 136 -0.26 4.31 6.51
CA ALA A 136 -0.28 3.38 5.38
C ALA A 136 -0.15 4.20 4.09
N PHE A 137 0.72 3.76 3.18
CA PHE A 137 0.85 4.43 1.90
C PHE A 137 1.18 3.44 0.80
N THR A 138 0.76 3.81 -0.40
CA THR A 138 0.91 3.03 -1.61
C THR A 138 1.55 3.90 -2.68
N GLU A 139 2.58 3.37 -3.34
CA GLU A 139 3.23 4.03 -4.47
C GLU A 139 3.05 3.15 -5.70
N THR A 140 2.50 3.69 -6.79
CA THR A 140 2.48 3.03 -8.09
C THR A 140 3.54 3.65 -8.99
N HIS A 141 4.49 2.82 -9.43
CA HIS A 141 5.56 3.22 -10.34
C HIS A 141 5.42 2.51 -11.68
N PHE A 142 5.72 3.23 -12.76
CA PHE A 142 5.75 2.69 -14.12
C PHE A 142 7.18 2.44 -14.57
N SER A 143 7.53 1.16 -14.74
CA SER A 143 8.91 0.70 -14.99
C SER A 143 9.06 -0.01 -16.33
N PRO A 144 10.22 0.06 -16.99
CA PRO A 144 10.44 -0.64 -18.25
C PRO A 144 10.62 -2.14 -18.01
N ALA A 145 10.29 -2.95 -19.01
CA ALA A 145 10.43 -4.40 -18.94
C ALA A 145 11.83 -4.88 -18.55
N ALA A 146 12.87 -4.16 -18.97
CA ALA A 146 14.26 -4.47 -18.67
C ALA A 146 14.61 -4.28 -17.18
N ALA A 147 13.88 -3.44 -16.44
CA ALA A 147 14.11 -3.23 -15.01
C ALA A 147 13.43 -4.32 -14.16
N VAL A 148 12.28 -4.83 -14.61
CA VAL A 148 11.47 -5.81 -13.86
C VAL A 148 11.90 -7.24 -14.22
N THR A 149 13.13 -7.55 -13.86
CA THR A 149 13.73 -8.89 -14.03
C THR A 149 13.18 -9.90 -13.01
N GLU A 150 13.47 -11.18 -13.21
CA GLU A 150 13.09 -12.20 -12.22
C GLU A 150 13.82 -12.02 -10.89
N ALA A 151 15.10 -11.65 -10.93
CA ALA A 151 15.88 -11.31 -9.74
C ALA A 151 15.27 -10.14 -8.98
N TYR A 152 14.75 -9.14 -9.70
CA TYR A 152 14.05 -8.01 -9.10
C TYR A 152 12.75 -8.45 -8.39
N LYS A 153 11.94 -9.32 -9.00
CA LYS A 153 10.74 -9.87 -8.31
C LYS A 153 11.11 -10.69 -7.07
N LEU A 154 12.20 -11.46 -7.12
CA LEU A 154 12.71 -12.19 -5.95
C LEU A 154 13.16 -11.23 -4.84
N ASN A 155 13.78 -10.10 -5.17
CA ASN A 155 14.11 -9.07 -4.19
C ASN A 155 12.84 -8.53 -3.51
N LEU A 156 11.80 -8.20 -4.28
CA LEU A 156 10.51 -7.77 -3.72
C LEU A 156 9.90 -8.83 -2.79
N PHE A 157 9.94 -10.10 -3.21
CA PHE A 157 9.50 -11.22 -2.38
C PHE A 157 10.29 -11.32 -1.07
N HIS A 158 11.63 -11.25 -1.13
CA HIS A 158 12.48 -11.36 0.06
C HIS A 158 12.40 -10.16 1.01
N LEU A 159 12.06 -8.98 0.48
CA LEU A 159 11.83 -7.77 1.29
C LEU A 159 10.44 -7.72 1.90
N THR A 160 9.47 -8.45 1.36
CA THR A 160 8.11 -8.48 1.90
C THR A 160 8.14 -8.95 3.36
N GLY A 161 7.50 -8.19 4.25
CA GLY A 161 7.55 -8.45 5.69
C GLY A 161 8.82 -7.97 6.38
N ARG A 162 9.62 -7.09 5.75
CA ARG A 162 10.81 -6.49 6.38
C ARG A 162 10.62 -5.01 6.67
N THR A 163 11.31 -4.56 7.72
CA THR A 163 11.43 -3.14 8.04
C THR A 163 12.61 -2.50 7.32
N ASN A 164 12.54 -1.20 7.05
CA ASN A 164 13.61 -0.44 6.40
C ASN A 164 14.90 -0.42 7.25
N GLY A 165 16.04 -0.80 6.66
CA GLY A 165 17.35 -0.76 7.33
C GLY A 165 18.02 0.61 7.39
N ALA A 166 17.57 1.55 6.57
CA ALA A 166 18.03 2.93 6.52
C ALA A 166 16.83 3.88 6.45
N THR A 167 17.06 5.20 6.48
CA THR A 167 15.99 6.18 6.29
C THR A 167 15.25 5.90 4.98
N PHE A 168 13.92 5.85 5.03
CA PHE A 168 13.09 5.60 3.85
C PHE A 168 11.89 6.55 3.86
N ARG A 169 11.71 7.31 2.77
CA ARG A 169 10.62 8.30 2.62
C ARG A 169 10.45 9.23 3.83
N GLY A 170 11.56 9.68 4.43
CA GLY A 170 11.57 10.57 5.61
C GLY A 170 11.41 9.87 6.96
N PHE A 171 11.16 8.57 7.00
CA PHE A 171 11.07 7.78 8.22
C PHE A 171 12.42 7.18 8.62
N ALA A 172 12.70 7.12 9.93
CA ALA A 172 13.92 6.52 10.46
C ALA A 172 14.01 5.00 10.17
N ALA A 173 15.20 4.44 10.28
CA ALA A 173 15.39 2.99 10.18
C ALA A 173 14.48 2.23 11.17
N GLY A 174 13.88 1.13 10.73
CA GLY A 174 12.98 0.27 11.50
C GLY A 174 11.54 0.78 11.60
N ALA A 175 11.21 1.95 11.04
CA ALA A 175 9.89 2.56 11.16
C ALA A 175 8.91 2.17 10.03
N VAL A 176 9.39 1.72 8.87
CA VAL A 176 8.57 1.39 7.70
C VAL A 176 8.61 -0.11 7.43
N LEU A 177 7.46 -0.76 7.43
CA LEU A 177 7.26 -2.15 7.03
C LEU A 177 6.82 -2.20 5.57
N PHE A 178 7.50 -3.02 4.77
CA PHE A 178 7.08 -3.33 3.40
C PHE A 178 6.07 -4.48 3.41
N LEU A 179 4.82 -4.20 3.00
CA LEU A 179 3.76 -5.19 2.91
C LEU A 179 3.82 -6.01 1.62
N GLY A 180 4.64 -5.59 0.66
CA GLY A 180 4.83 -6.23 -0.63
C GLY A 180 4.45 -5.33 -1.79
N ALA A 181 4.58 -5.89 -2.98
CA ALA A 181 4.23 -5.20 -4.22
C ALA A 181 3.47 -6.12 -5.17
N SER A 182 2.59 -5.54 -5.98
CA SER A 182 1.91 -6.21 -7.07
C SER A 182 2.25 -5.54 -8.38
N GLY A 183 2.75 -6.31 -9.34
CA GLY A 183 3.09 -5.83 -10.68
C GLY A 183 2.12 -6.34 -11.73
N SER A 184 1.73 -5.49 -12.68
CA SER A 184 1.00 -5.90 -13.87
C SER A 184 1.64 -5.30 -15.14
N ARG A 185 1.55 -6.02 -16.26
CA ARG A 185 1.98 -5.54 -17.58
C ARG A 185 1.10 -6.17 -18.65
N ARG A 186 0.71 -5.38 -19.64
CA ARG A 186 0.00 -5.85 -20.83
C ARG A 186 0.95 -5.75 -22.03
N GLY A 187 1.25 -6.87 -22.69
CA GLY A 187 2.10 -6.89 -23.89
C GLY A 187 3.47 -6.23 -23.70
N LEU A 188 3.74 -5.20 -24.51
CA LEU A 188 4.99 -4.43 -24.52
C LEU A 188 4.93 -3.16 -23.67
N ASP A 189 3.83 -2.93 -22.93
CA ASP A 189 3.66 -1.75 -22.09
C ASP A 189 4.65 -1.72 -20.92
N LEU A 190 4.66 -0.59 -20.20
CA LEU A 190 5.38 -0.49 -18.94
C LEU A 190 4.77 -1.43 -17.88
N TRP A 191 5.61 -1.89 -16.97
CA TRP A 191 5.14 -2.51 -15.75
C TRP A 191 4.55 -1.47 -14.84
N GLU A 192 3.30 -1.66 -14.45
CA GLU A 192 2.67 -0.95 -13.35
C GLU A 192 2.94 -1.73 -12.06
N ILE A 193 3.74 -1.16 -11.15
CA ILE A 193 4.07 -1.81 -9.87
C ILE A 193 3.52 -0.98 -8.73
N ASN A 194 2.60 -1.58 -7.98
CA ASN A 194 1.98 -1.02 -6.79
C ASN A 194 2.69 -1.55 -5.53
N TYR A 195 3.40 -0.69 -4.81
CA TYR A 195 4.11 -1.01 -3.57
C TYR A 195 3.29 -0.56 -2.38
N ARG A 196 3.18 -1.41 -1.36
CA ARG A 196 2.41 -1.13 -0.15
C ARG A 196 3.33 -1.08 1.05
N PHE A 197 3.22 0.01 1.79
CA PHE A 197 4.01 0.26 2.98
C PHE A 197 3.12 0.67 4.11
N VAL A 198 3.59 0.40 5.31
CA VAL A 198 3.02 0.98 6.51
C VAL A 198 4.16 1.48 7.38
N ALA A 199 4.02 2.67 7.93
CA ALA A 199 4.97 3.25 8.85
C ALA A 199 4.37 3.38 10.26
N SER A 200 5.18 3.09 11.26
CA SER A 200 4.89 3.33 12.67
C SER A 200 6.12 3.99 13.30
N PRO A 201 5.96 5.10 14.04
CA PRO A 201 7.09 5.84 14.58
C PRO A 201 7.84 5.02 15.64
N ASN A 202 9.17 5.14 15.65
CA ASN A 202 9.99 4.63 16.75
C ASN A 202 9.72 5.47 18.00
N VAL A 203 9.65 4.82 19.15
CA VAL A 203 9.41 5.48 20.44
C VAL A 203 10.63 5.31 21.33
N ALA A 204 11.10 6.40 21.91
CA ALA A 204 12.20 6.41 22.85
C ALA A 204 11.75 6.94 24.21
N GLY A 205 12.39 6.50 25.29
CA GLY A 205 12.08 6.96 26.65
C GLY A 205 10.70 6.57 27.16
N LEU A 206 10.12 5.48 26.65
CA LEU A 206 8.88 4.93 27.19
C LEU A 206 9.05 4.56 28.67
N THR A 207 7.95 4.68 29.41
CA THR A 207 7.86 4.32 30.83
C THR A 207 6.70 3.36 31.05
N VAL A 208 6.96 2.29 31.79
CA VAL A 208 5.98 1.28 32.21
C VAL A 208 6.07 1.17 33.73
N GLY A 209 5.13 1.78 34.44
CA GLY A 209 5.20 1.92 35.89
C GLY A 209 6.47 2.64 36.32
N SER A 210 7.34 1.94 37.06
CA SER A 210 8.64 2.48 37.49
C SER A 210 9.80 2.19 36.53
N ILE A 211 9.57 1.38 35.48
CA ILE A 211 10.58 1.00 34.50
C ILE A 211 10.65 2.10 33.44
N THR A 212 11.77 2.81 33.34
CA THR A 212 11.96 3.96 32.46
C THR A 212 13.05 3.70 31.42
N GLY A 213 13.15 4.58 30.41
CA GLY A 213 14.20 4.52 29.40
C GLY A 213 14.01 3.42 28.35
N ILE A 214 12.78 2.94 28.17
CA ILE A 214 12.47 1.88 27.22
C ILE A 214 12.45 2.46 25.81
N ASN A 215 13.21 1.85 24.90
CA ASN A 215 13.21 2.20 23.48
C ASN A 215 12.55 1.06 22.70
N LYS A 216 11.69 1.41 21.75
CA LYS A 216 10.90 0.45 20.97
C LYS A 216 10.81 0.95 19.53
N GLY A 217 11.20 0.11 18.57
CA GLY A 217 10.91 0.38 17.15
C GLY A 217 9.40 0.37 16.88
N GLY A 218 8.96 1.06 15.82
CA GLY A 218 7.53 1.09 15.46
C GLY A 218 6.92 -0.31 15.37
N TRP A 219 7.70 -1.26 14.84
CA TRP A 219 7.29 -2.64 14.59
C TRP A 219 7.86 -3.67 15.57
N ASP A 220 8.52 -3.24 16.63
CA ASP A 220 8.90 -4.16 17.72
C ASP A 220 7.67 -4.48 18.58
N TYR A 221 7.64 -5.67 19.18
CA TYR A 221 6.58 -6.07 20.09
C TYR A 221 7.01 -5.82 21.54
N LEU A 222 6.19 -5.11 22.32
CA LEU A 222 6.47 -4.84 23.72
C LEU A 222 5.46 -5.61 24.57
N TRP A 223 5.96 -6.39 25.52
CA TRP A 223 5.13 -7.07 26.51
C TRP A 223 5.68 -6.89 27.92
N VAL A 224 4.79 -6.97 28.91
CA VAL A 224 5.07 -6.64 30.30
C VAL A 224 4.82 -7.86 31.17
N ARG A 225 5.77 -8.18 32.05
CA ARG A 225 5.59 -9.18 33.10
C ARG A 225 5.13 -8.48 34.37
N TYR A 226 4.08 -9.01 34.99
CA TYR A 226 3.49 -8.50 36.22
C TYR A 226 3.71 -9.46 37.39
N GLU A 227 3.82 -8.92 38.60
CA GLU A 227 3.84 -9.69 39.85
C GLU A 227 2.88 -9.07 40.89
N ASP A 228 2.46 -9.90 41.84
CA ASP A 228 1.65 -9.50 42.98
C ASP A 228 2.54 -8.84 44.04
N VAL A 229 2.29 -7.57 44.32
CA VAL A 229 3.07 -6.76 45.25
C VAL A 229 2.16 -6.16 46.31
N GLU A 230 2.59 -6.18 47.56
CA GLU A 230 1.86 -5.55 48.65
C GLU A 230 1.79 -4.02 48.47
N ASP A 231 0.58 -3.49 48.59
CA ASP A 231 0.30 -2.07 48.67
C ASP A 231 -0.04 -1.70 50.11
N LEU A 232 0.94 -1.19 50.85
CA LEU A 232 0.78 -0.83 52.26
C LEU A 232 -0.19 0.33 52.46
N ALA A 233 -0.36 1.22 51.46
CA ALA A 233 -1.22 2.39 51.57
C ALA A 233 -2.70 2.03 51.33
N ALA A 234 -2.95 1.12 50.39
CA ALA A 234 -4.29 0.58 50.12
C ALA A 234 -4.63 -0.68 50.93
N GLN A 235 -3.65 -1.26 51.63
CA GLN A 235 -3.74 -2.52 52.40
C GLN A 235 -4.25 -3.70 51.57
N VAL A 236 -3.79 -3.82 50.31
CA VAL A 236 -4.16 -4.91 49.39
C VAL A 236 -2.95 -5.42 48.62
N ILE A 237 -3.09 -6.57 47.97
CA ILE A 237 -2.14 -7.04 46.97
C ILE A 237 -2.51 -6.45 45.60
N ALA A 238 -1.58 -5.76 44.97
CA ALA A 238 -1.74 -5.12 43.67
C ALA A 238 -0.81 -5.76 42.62
N LYS A 239 -1.32 -6.03 41.42
CA LYS A 239 -0.49 -6.45 40.29
C LYS A 239 0.29 -5.27 39.74
N ARG A 240 1.61 -5.36 39.72
CA ARG A 240 2.52 -4.29 39.26
C ARG A 240 3.50 -4.82 38.21
N PRO A 241 3.90 -3.99 37.23
CA PRO A 241 4.89 -4.36 36.23
C PRO A 241 6.28 -4.51 36.87
N VAL A 242 6.96 -5.62 36.57
CA VAL A 242 8.30 -5.92 37.10
C VAL A 242 9.37 -6.07 36.02
N ALA A 243 8.97 -6.38 34.79
CA ALA A 243 9.88 -6.43 33.65
C ALA A 243 9.14 -6.07 32.36
N VAL A 244 9.88 -5.48 31.42
CA VAL A 244 9.41 -5.18 30.07
C VAL A 244 10.36 -5.82 29.08
N TYR A 245 9.80 -6.42 28.04
CA TYR A 245 10.53 -7.05 26.96
C TYR A 245 10.16 -6.37 25.64
N VAL A 246 11.16 -6.04 24.84
CA VAL A 246 11.00 -5.46 23.51
C VAL A 246 11.60 -6.43 22.50
N GLU A 247 10.74 -7.01 21.67
CA GLU A 247 11.08 -8.09 20.76
C GLU A 247 11.03 -7.62 19.31
N ARG A 248 12.11 -7.85 18.57
CA ARG A 248 12.14 -7.63 17.12
C ARG A 248 11.43 -8.79 16.43
N VAL A 249 10.23 -8.55 15.90
CA VAL A 249 9.43 -9.59 15.22
C VAL A 249 9.50 -9.54 13.69
N TYR A 250 9.92 -8.39 13.13
CA TYR A 250 10.16 -8.24 11.70
C TYR A 250 11.64 -8.10 11.40
N PRO A 251 12.21 -8.86 10.46
CA PRO A 251 13.59 -8.68 10.06
C PRO A 251 13.80 -7.32 9.38
N VAL A 252 15.04 -6.86 9.38
CA VAL A 252 15.45 -5.65 8.65
C VAL A 252 15.77 -6.03 7.19
N GLY A 253 15.44 -5.15 6.26
CA GLY A 253 15.71 -5.27 4.83
C GLY A 253 16.34 -4.01 4.25
N ASP A 254 17.14 -4.19 3.20
CA ASP A 254 17.69 -3.08 2.44
C ASP A 254 16.68 -2.61 1.40
N PHE A 255 16.02 -1.49 1.69
CA PHE A 255 14.98 -0.93 0.82
C PHE A 255 15.56 -0.26 -0.44
N SER A 256 16.89 -0.09 -0.56
CA SER A 256 17.48 0.35 -1.82
C SER A 256 17.26 -0.65 -2.97
N LEU A 257 17.02 -1.92 -2.62
CA LEU A 257 16.73 -2.99 -3.59
C LEU A 257 15.30 -2.92 -4.16
N LEU A 258 14.44 -2.03 -3.64
CA LEU A 258 13.10 -1.78 -4.20
C LEU A 258 13.17 -0.99 -5.52
N GLY A 259 14.27 -0.27 -5.77
CA GLY A 259 14.49 0.50 -6.98
C GLY A 259 13.66 1.79 -7.10
N ILE A 260 13.25 2.38 -5.96
CA ILE A 260 12.38 3.57 -5.85
C ILE A 260 12.88 4.61 -4.85
#